data_AF-A0A6M3IR85-F1
#
_entry.id   AF-A0A6M3IR85-F1
#
_cell.length_a   1.000
_cell.length_b   1.000
_cell.length_c   1.000
_cell.angle_alpha   90.00
_cell.angle_beta   90.00
_cell.angle_gamma   90.00
#
_symmetry.space_group_name_H-M   'P 1'
#
loop_
_entity.id
_entity.type
_entity.pdbx_description
1 polymer ?
#
loop_
_entity_poly.entity_id
_entity_poly.type
_entity_poly.pdbx_seq_one_letter_code
_entity_poly.pdbx_strand_id
1 'polypeptide(L)'
;MYTYIPISIEENVWSTDVDVVESCGKGPKNVIVLIDPIAREKIDLLMEKYKNKEWLAYLIGEKDNLTIKDIVIPKQETTGASVDKVVFEDYNKINVIGVIHSHHSMGSTFSGVDNEWINQNHNISILVSHNDIKCRVRYKVPCGALFITEGKMKLNISTNFDKELFLKDANEKIKEPTYTNNHIHNYTSYGYGGSWPKPAIISSVKEDADDLSLENQLKSLEDDYTKILNNVSDLTIVDDIVDSENDSIGEEDIDEYLKECGYESMVIGG
;
A
#
# COMPACT_ATOMS: atom_id res chain seq x y z
N MET A 1 18.49 -58.69 -16.45
CA MET A 1 19.35 -57.50 -16.26
C MET A 1 18.44 -56.29 -16.47
N TYR A 2 17.98 -55.65 -15.40
CA TYR A 2 17.05 -54.52 -15.51
C TYR A 2 17.87 -53.24 -15.66
N THR A 3 17.73 -52.58 -16.80
CA THR A 3 18.34 -51.30 -17.08
C THR A 3 17.57 -50.23 -16.34
N TYR A 4 18.21 -49.62 -15.34
CA TYR A 4 17.71 -48.44 -14.65
C TYR A 4 17.81 -47.26 -15.63
N ILE A 5 16.67 -46.76 -16.10
CA ILE A 5 16.59 -45.51 -16.87
C ILE A 5 16.35 -44.40 -15.85
N PRO A 6 17.33 -43.52 -15.57
CA PRO A 6 17.09 -42.38 -14.70
C PRO A 6 16.04 -41.48 -15.38
N ILE A 7 14.92 -41.29 -14.70
CA ILE A 7 13.94 -40.26 -15.06
C ILE A 7 14.65 -38.94 -14.80
N SER A 8 15.07 -38.24 -15.86
CA SER A 8 15.46 -36.84 -15.76
C SER A 8 14.22 -36.06 -15.38
N ILE A 9 14.15 -35.61 -14.13
CA ILE A 9 13.17 -34.63 -13.70
C ILE A 9 13.60 -33.34 -14.42
N GLU A 10 13.08 -33.11 -15.62
CA GLU A 10 13.02 -31.77 -16.17
C GLU A 10 12.12 -30.99 -15.22
N GLU A 11 12.75 -30.23 -14.33
CA GLU A 11 12.06 -29.35 -13.41
C GLU A 11 11.11 -28.49 -14.25
N ASN A 12 9.82 -28.54 -13.94
CA ASN A 12 8.81 -27.64 -14.49
C ASN A 12 9.13 -26.22 -14.00
N VAL A 13 10.14 -25.58 -14.57
CA VAL A 13 10.52 -24.19 -14.28
C VAL A 13 9.54 -23.30 -15.04
N TRP A 14 8.57 -22.76 -14.33
CA TRP A 14 7.74 -21.68 -14.84
C TRP A 14 8.56 -20.40 -14.80
N SER A 15 9.10 -19.95 -15.94
CA SER A 15 9.59 -18.56 -16.06
C SER A 15 8.43 -17.69 -16.53
N THR A 16 8.12 -16.66 -15.76
CA THR A 16 7.23 -15.58 -16.19
C THR A 16 8.10 -14.36 -16.47
N ASP A 17 8.89 -14.44 -17.53
CA ASP A 17 9.66 -13.30 -18.00
C ASP A 17 8.66 -12.28 -18.57
N VAL A 18 8.34 -11.28 -17.75
CA VAL A 18 7.53 -10.16 -18.19
C VAL A 18 8.47 -9.18 -18.88
N ASP A 19 8.26 -8.94 -20.17
CA ASP A 19 9.05 -7.97 -20.93
C ASP A 19 8.85 -6.55 -20.37
N VAL A 20 9.82 -6.12 -19.55
CA VAL A 20 9.91 -4.77 -19.00
C VAL A 20 11.02 -4.02 -19.71
N VAL A 21 10.67 -2.92 -20.37
CA VAL A 21 11.64 -2.02 -21.03
C VAL A 21 11.94 -0.81 -20.14
N GLU A 22 13.21 -0.41 -20.10
CA GLU A 22 13.66 0.78 -19.36
C GLU A 22 13.34 2.09 -20.09
N SER A 23 13.07 2.03 -21.40
CA SER A 23 12.74 3.20 -22.21
C SER A 23 11.70 2.86 -23.28
N CYS A 24 10.74 3.75 -23.47
CA CYS A 24 9.77 3.66 -24.54
C CYS A 24 9.40 5.04 -25.06
N GLY A 25 9.63 5.32 -26.35
CA GLY A 25 9.28 6.61 -26.97
C GLY A 25 7.77 6.89 -27.02
N LYS A 26 6.93 5.87 -26.81
CA LYS A 26 5.47 5.99 -26.69
C LYS A 26 4.97 6.01 -25.24
N GLY A 27 5.87 5.82 -24.27
CA GLY A 27 5.53 5.87 -22.86
C GLY A 27 5.29 7.33 -22.41
N PRO A 28 4.39 7.56 -21.44
CA PRO A 28 4.26 8.87 -20.84
C PRO A 28 5.56 9.25 -20.12
N LYS A 29 5.98 10.52 -20.22
CA LYS A 29 7.17 11.00 -19.51
C LYS A 29 7.00 11.03 -17.99
N ASN A 30 5.77 11.27 -17.53
CA ASN A 30 5.41 11.26 -16.13
C ASN A 30 4.03 10.62 -16.01
N VAL A 31 3.83 9.83 -14.98
CA VAL A 31 2.53 9.26 -14.64
C VAL A 31 2.04 9.92 -13.37
N ILE A 32 0.80 10.39 -13.33
CA ILE A 32 0.23 10.97 -12.11
C ILE A 32 -0.35 9.82 -11.28
N VAL A 33 0.03 9.78 -10.01
CA VAL A 33 -0.55 8.86 -9.01
C VAL A 33 -1.29 9.71 -8.00
N LEU A 34 -2.60 9.49 -7.87
CA LEU A 34 -3.42 10.20 -6.90
C LEU A 34 -3.33 9.48 -5.56
N ILE A 35 -3.22 10.23 -4.46
CA ILE A 35 -3.26 9.67 -3.11
C ILE A 35 -4.32 10.39 -2.29
N ASP A 36 -5.24 9.63 -1.71
CA ASP A 36 -6.24 10.18 -0.81
C ASP A 36 -5.56 10.66 0.50
N PRO A 37 -6.09 11.70 1.14
CA PRO A 37 -5.64 12.23 2.43
C PRO A 37 -5.55 11.15 3.48
N ILE A 38 -6.48 10.19 3.47
CA ILE A 38 -6.45 9.04 4.38
C ILE A 38 -5.14 8.28 4.27
N ALA A 39 -4.80 7.80 3.07
CA ALA A 39 -3.54 7.11 2.83
C ALA A 39 -2.34 8.00 3.17
N ARG A 40 -2.38 9.29 2.82
CA ARG A 40 -1.30 10.23 3.10
C ARG A 40 -1.04 10.38 4.60
N GLU A 41 -2.07 10.62 5.38
CA GLU A 41 -1.93 10.81 6.83
C GLU A 41 -1.45 9.53 7.52
N LYS A 42 -1.90 8.36 7.06
CA LYS A 42 -1.37 7.07 7.54
C LYS A 42 0.13 6.94 7.30
N ILE A 43 0.62 7.32 6.12
CA ILE A 43 2.05 7.33 5.80
C ILE A 43 2.80 8.29 6.72
N ASP A 44 2.30 9.51 6.88
CA ASP A 44 2.94 10.52 7.72
C ASP A 44 3.03 10.05 9.18
N LEU A 45 1.99 9.39 9.70
CA LEU A 45 1.97 8.82 11.04
C LEU A 45 2.98 7.68 11.21
N LEU A 46 3.14 6.82 10.20
CA LEU A 46 4.15 5.76 10.23
C LEU A 46 5.56 6.34 10.22
N MET A 47 5.81 7.36 9.41
CA MET A 47 7.11 8.06 9.40
C MET A 47 7.39 8.75 10.73
N GLU A 48 6.40 9.41 11.33
CA GLU A 48 6.55 10.05 12.64
C GLU A 48 6.86 9.02 13.75
N LYS A 49 6.16 7.88 13.74
CA LYS A 49 6.28 6.84 14.76
C LYS A 49 7.57 6.03 14.64
N TYR A 50 7.93 5.59 13.43
CA TYR A 50 9.03 4.66 13.18
C TYR A 50 10.28 5.36 12.63
N LYS A 51 10.80 6.33 13.39
CA LYS A 51 11.90 7.20 12.93
C LYS A 51 13.20 6.50 12.57
N ASN A 52 13.42 5.28 13.07
CA ASN A 52 14.67 4.52 12.94
C ASN A 52 14.44 3.07 12.46
N LYS A 53 13.28 2.79 11.86
CA LYS A 53 12.96 1.46 11.33
C LYS A 53 12.39 1.60 9.94
N GLU A 54 12.69 0.65 9.08
CA GLU A 54 11.96 0.49 7.83
C GLU A 54 10.61 -0.16 8.10
N TRP A 55 9.69 0.02 7.16
CA TRP A 55 8.38 -0.62 7.15
C TRP A 55 7.88 -0.74 5.72
N LEU A 56 6.98 -1.68 5.49
CA LEU A 56 6.29 -1.90 4.23
C LEU A 56 4.77 -1.85 4.44
N ALA A 57 4.04 -1.30 3.48
CA ALA A 57 2.59 -1.38 3.42
C ALA A 57 2.14 -1.63 1.97
N TYR A 58 0.99 -2.26 1.81
CA TYR A 58 0.35 -2.41 0.51
C TYR A 58 -0.56 -1.21 0.23
N LEU A 59 -0.56 -0.75 -1.01
CA LEU A 59 -1.39 0.35 -1.49
C LEU A 59 -2.73 -0.20 -1.96
N ILE A 60 -3.82 0.30 -1.36
CA ILE A 60 -5.19 -0.10 -1.69
C ILE A 60 -5.84 1.01 -2.49
N GLY A 61 -6.47 0.68 -3.61
CA GLY A 61 -7.03 1.73 -4.45
C GLY A 61 -7.63 1.26 -5.76
N GLU A 62 -7.58 2.10 -6.79
CA GLU A 62 -8.06 1.84 -8.13
C GLU A 62 -6.91 1.79 -9.13
N LYS A 63 -6.74 0.63 -9.78
CA LYS A 63 -5.61 0.39 -10.69
C LYS A 63 -5.70 1.22 -11.98
N ASP A 64 -6.90 1.42 -12.51
CA ASP A 64 -7.09 2.09 -13.81
C ASP A 64 -6.80 3.59 -13.73
N ASN A 65 -7.16 4.22 -12.62
CA ASN A 65 -6.95 5.66 -12.37
C ASN A 65 -5.66 5.96 -11.59
N LEU A 66 -4.94 4.92 -11.15
CA LEU A 66 -3.75 5.04 -10.29
C LEU A 66 -4.04 5.86 -9.02
N THR A 67 -5.19 5.61 -8.41
CA THR A 67 -5.64 6.30 -7.20
C THR A 67 -5.44 5.41 -5.98
N ILE A 68 -4.62 5.85 -5.04
CA ILE A 68 -4.38 5.21 -3.75
C ILE A 68 -5.40 5.76 -2.77
N LYS A 69 -6.32 4.92 -2.31
CA LYS A 69 -7.36 5.29 -1.34
C LYS A 69 -6.92 5.07 0.09
N ASP A 70 -6.17 3.99 0.31
CA ASP A 70 -5.72 3.59 1.63
C ASP A 70 -4.40 2.81 1.59
N ILE A 71 -3.79 2.56 2.74
CA ILE A 71 -2.70 1.63 2.93
C ILE A 71 -3.04 0.57 3.98
N VAL A 72 -2.52 -0.64 3.81
CA VAL A 72 -2.62 -1.71 4.80
C VAL A 72 -1.24 -2.26 5.13
N ILE A 73 -0.98 -2.44 6.42
CA ILE A 73 0.30 -2.91 6.92
C ILE A 73 0.20 -4.43 7.13
N PRO A 74 0.95 -5.24 6.37
CA PRO A 74 0.99 -6.68 6.60
C PRO A 74 1.77 -7.02 7.88
N LYS A 75 1.61 -8.25 8.38
CA LYS A 75 2.52 -8.78 9.41
C LYS A 75 3.92 -8.81 8.80
N GLN A 76 4.92 -8.30 9.50
CA GLN A 76 6.29 -8.18 9.01
C GLN A 76 7.26 -8.07 10.19
N GLU A 77 8.52 -8.43 9.97
CA GLU A 77 9.62 -8.18 10.87
C GLU A 77 10.52 -7.10 10.26
N THR A 78 10.81 -6.03 10.99
CA THR A 78 11.59 -4.91 10.44
C THR A 78 12.83 -4.59 11.26
N THR A 79 13.88 -4.20 10.56
CA THR A 79 15.10 -3.64 11.13
C THR A 79 15.28 -2.20 10.65
N GLY A 80 16.43 -1.59 10.97
CA GLY A 80 16.78 -0.29 10.38
C GLY A 80 17.07 -0.35 8.88
N ALA A 81 17.28 -1.53 8.30
CA ALA A 81 17.74 -1.65 6.90
C ALA A 81 17.07 -2.80 6.13
N SER A 82 16.02 -3.41 6.69
CA SER A 82 15.30 -4.49 6.03
C SER A 82 13.87 -4.62 6.53
N VAL A 83 13.02 -5.13 5.64
CA VAL A 83 11.69 -5.63 5.94
C VAL A 83 11.62 -7.09 5.49
N ASP A 84 11.37 -7.98 6.44
CA ASP A 84 11.42 -9.42 6.27
C ASP A 84 10.10 -10.08 6.70
N LYS A 85 9.91 -11.35 6.30
CA LYS A 85 8.77 -12.21 6.68
C LYS A 85 7.40 -11.52 6.53
N VAL A 86 7.21 -10.86 5.39
CA VAL A 86 5.95 -10.20 5.06
C VAL A 86 4.86 -11.24 4.82
N VAL A 87 3.83 -11.26 5.66
CA VAL A 87 2.69 -12.17 5.56
C VAL A 87 1.40 -11.37 5.53
N PHE A 88 0.61 -11.59 4.48
CA PHE A 88 -0.69 -10.95 4.30
C PHE A 88 -1.70 -11.90 3.68
N GLU A 89 -2.55 -12.49 4.53
CA GLU A 89 -3.50 -13.53 4.15
C GLU A 89 -4.62 -13.01 3.23
N ASP A 90 -4.96 -11.72 3.34
CA ASP A 90 -6.04 -11.08 2.59
C ASP A 90 -5.57 -10.38 1.31
N TYR A 91 -4.34 -10.63 0.84
CA TYR A 91 -3.75 -9.97 -0.33
C TYR A 91 -4.67 -10.03 -1.56
N ASN A 92 -5.25 -11.19 -1.82
CA ASN A 92 -6.12 -11.41 -2.98
C ASN A 92 -7.58 -10.96 -2.74
N LYS A 93 -7.94 -10.57 -1.52
CA LYS A 93 -9.31 -10.17 -1.14
C LYS A 93 -9.53 -8.66 -1.21
N ILE A 94 -8.45 -7.89 -1.29
CA ILE A 94 -8.51 -6.44 -1.36
C ILE A 94 -7.80 -5.94 -2.63
N ASN A 95 -8.17 -4.75 -3.10
CA ASN A 95 -7.63 -4.21 -4.34
C ASN A 95 -6.22 -3.62 -4.15
N VAL A 96 -5.23 -4.50 -3.97
CA VAL A 96 -3.82 -4.10 -3.89
C VAL A 96 -3.34 -3.63 -5.26
N ILE A 97 -3.01 -2.35 -5.37
CA ILE A 97 -2.52 -1.73 -6.61
C ILE A 97 -1.01 -1.52 -6.62
N GLY A 98 -0.37 -1.60 -5.45
CA GLY A 98 1.05 -1.43 -5.32
C GLY A 98 1.59 -1.64 -3.91
N VAL A 99 2.82 -1.18 -3.71
CA VAL A 99 3.55 -1.27 -2.45
C VAL A 99 4.20 0.07 -2.12
N ILE A 100 4.31 0.35 -0.84
CA ILE A 100 5.10 1.44 -0.29
C ILE A 100 6.03 0.89 0.79
N HIS A 101 7.28 1.34 0.80
CA HIS A 101 8.18 1.09 1.91
C HIS A 101 8.95 2.33 2.30
N SER A 102 9.50 2.32 3.51
CA SER A 102 10.23 3.46 4.06
C SER A 102 11.72 3.24 4.14
N HIS A 103 12.46 4.33 3.90
CA HIS A 103 13.83 4.51 4.34
C HIS A 103 13.84 5.52 5.48
N HIS A 104 14.44 5.17 6.61
CA HIS A 104 14.51 6.08 7.74
C HIS A 104 15.59 7.16 7.51
N SER A 105 16.88 6.82 7.63
CA SER A 105 17.99 7.77 7.46
C SER A 105 18.62 7.76 6.07
N MET A 106 18.20 6.81 5.22
CA MET A 106 18.70 6.69 3.86
C MET A 106 17.92 7.62 2.92
N GLY A 107 18.58 8.06 1.85
CA GLY A 107 17.90 8.81 0.80
C GLY A 107 16.80 8.00 0.12
N SER A 108 15.95 8.68 -0.62
CA SER A 108 14.82 8.13 -1.37
C SER A 108 15.24 7.41 -2.66
N THR A 109 16.25 6.53 -2.63
CA THR A 109 16.69 5.79 -3.83
C THR A 109 16.43 4.30 -3.67
N PHE A 110 15.71 3.71 -4.63
CA PHE A 110 15.43 2.28 -4.66
C PHE A 110 16.72 1.47 -4.78
N SER A 111 16.93 0.54 -3.85
CA SER A 111 18.05 -0.39 -3.85
C SER A 111 17.88 -1.48 -4.92
N GLY A 112 18.96 -2.23 -5.22
CA GLY A 112 18.86 -3.41 -6.08
C GLY A 112 17.93 -4.48 -5.48
N VAL A 113 17.99 -4.66 -4.15
CA VAL A 113 17.14 -5.59 -3.40
C VAL A 113 15.68 -5.17 -3.48
N ASP A 114 15.39 -3.86 -3.40
CA ASP A 114 14.03 -3.35 -3.56
C ASP A 114 13.48 -3.71 -4.94
N ASN A 115 14.30 -3.58 -5.99
CA ASN A 115 13.87 -3.90 -7.35
C ASN A 115 13.62 -5.40 -7.52
N GLU A 116 14.50 -6.23 -6.97
CA GLU A 116 14.43 -7.67 -7.10
C GLU A 116 13.33 -8.30 -6.24
N TRP A 117 13.01 -7.78 -5.06
CA TRP A 117 12.10 -8.47 -4.12
C TRP A 117 10.78 -7.75 -3.90
N ILE A 118 10.79 -6.42 -3.93
CA ILE A 118 9.62 -5.60 -3.61
C ILE A 118 8.96 -5.13 -4.91
N ASN A 119 9.67 -4.38 -5.75
CA ASN A 119 9.08 -3.67 -6.89
C ASN A 119 8.69 -4.58 -8.05
N GLN A 120 9.30 -5.76 -8.20
CA GLN A 120 9.00 -6.64 -9.33
C GLN A 120 7.55 -7.17 -9.32
N ASN A 121 6.92 -7.24 -8.14
CA ASN A 121 5.59 -7.83 -7.97
C ASN A 121 4.44 -6.81 -8.07
N HIS A 122 4.76 -5.52 -8.20
CA HIS A 122 3.77 -4.44 -8.12
C HIS A 122 3.90 -3.46 -9.29
N ASN A 123 2.77 -2.86 -9.67
CA ASN A 123 2.77 -1.85 -10.74
C ASN A 123 3.05 -0.44 -10.20
N ILE A 124 2.85 -0.21 -8.91
CA ILE A 124 3.18 1.03 -8.23
C ILE A 124 4.11 0.69 -7.07
N SER A 125 5.25 1.35 -7.02
CA SER A 125 6.22 1.26 -5.93
C SER A 125 6.51 2.65 -5.41
N ILE A 126 6.23 2.89 -4.14
CA ILE A 126 6.53 4.17 -3.48
C ILE A 126 7.62 3.93 -2.45
N LEU A 127 8.61 4.81 -2.45
CA LEU A 127 9.63 4.89 -1.44
C LEU A 127 9.47 6.20 -0.69
N VAL A 128 9.20 6.13 0.61
CA VAL A 128 9.10 7.30 1.49
C VAL A 128 10.32 7.39 2.39
N SER A 129 10.85 8.60 2.56
CA SER A 129 11.87 8.92 3.54
C SER A 129 11.48 10.19 4.29
N HIS A 130 12.18 10.52 5.38
CA HIS A 130 11.91 11.76 6.12
C HIS A 130 12.09 13.03 5.27
N ASN A 131 12.86 12.95 4.19
CA ASN A 131 13.23 14.10 3.38
C ASN A 131 12.53 14.15 2.02
N ASP A 132 12.04 13.02 1.53
CA ASP A 132 11.61 12.89 0.14
C ASP A 132 10.75 11.65 -0.08
N ILE A 133 9.91 11.70 -1.13
CA ILE A 133 9.06 10.60 -1.59
C ILE A 133 9.31 10.37 -3.08
N LYS A 134 9.64 9.13 -3.44
CA LYS A 134 9.73 8.73 -4.84
C LYS A 134 8.69 7.70 -5.19
N CYS A 135 8.17 7.81 -6.41
CA CYS A 135 7.20 6.87 -6.95
C CYS A 135 7.71 6.33 -8.28
N ARG A 136 7.62 5.02 -8.45
CA ARG A 136 7.84 4.32 -9.72
C ARG A 136 6.56 3.64 -10.14
N VAL A 137 6.23 3.75 -11.41
CA VAL A 137 5.05 3.13 -12.00
C VAL A 137 5.47 2.26 -13.18
N ARG A 138 4.97 1.02 -13.20
CA ARG A 138 5.01 0.13 -14.35
C ARG A 138 3.78 0.40 -15.22
N TYR A 139 4.02 1.08 -16.32
CA TYR A 139 2.98 1.48 -17.26
C TYR A 139 2.94 0.53 -18.45
N LYS A 140 1.74 0.04 -18.80
CA LYS A 140 1.55 -0.78 -20.00
C LYS A 140 1.40 0.11 -21.23
N VAL A 141 2.39 0.08 -22.11
CA VAL A 141 2.36 0.88 -23.36
C VAL A 141 1.47 0.22 -24.42
N PRO A 142 1.02 0.96 -25.46
CA PRO A 142 0.07 0.42 -26.45
C PRO A 142 0.52 -0.85 -27.18
N CYS A 143 1.83 -1.10 -27.30
CA CYS A 143 2.35 -2.34 -27.90
C CYS A 143 2.30 -3.55 -26.95
N GLY A 144 1.82 -3.38 -25.72
CA GLY A 144 1.66 -4.44 -24.72
C GLY A 144 2.84 -4.61 -23.76
N ALA A 145 4.02 -4.08 -24.09
CA ALA A 145 5.19 -4.08 -23.21
C ALA A 145 4.93 -3.26 -21.93
N LEU A 146 5.66 -3.60 -20.86
CA LEU A 146 5.65 -2.81 -19.64
C LEU A 146 6.86 -1.88 -19.63
N PHE A 147 6.65 -0.65 -19.21
CA PHE A 147 7.66 0.40 -19.15
C PHE A 147 7.69 0.98 -17.75
N ILE A 148 8.87 1.05 -17.13
CA ILE A 148 9.03 1.66 -15.81
C ILE A 148 9.31 3.15 -15.98
N THR A 149 8.52 3.99 -15.32
CA THR A 149 8.71 5.45 -15.32
C THR A 149 8.51 6.03 -13.93
N GLU A 150 8.97 7.26 -13.74
CA GLU A 150 8.73 8.02 -12.52
C GLU A 150 7.25 8.46 -12.44
N GLY A 151 6.68 8.26 -11.26
CA GLY A 151 5.35 8.72 -10.88
C GLY A 151 5.42 10.05 -10.14
N LYS A 152 4.49 10.95 -10.44
CA LYS A 152 4.26 12.20 -9.68
C LYS A 152 3.04 12.01 -8.79
N MET A 153 3.28 12.02 -7.48
CA MET A 153 2.19 11.92 -6.51
C MET A 153 1.45 13.25 -6.37
N LYS A 154 0.12 13.20 -6.36
CA LYS A 154 -0.75 14.35 -6.07
C LYS A 154 -1.76 13.97 -5.00
N LEU A 155 -1.93 14.85 -4.01
CA LEU A 155 -2.96 14.68 -2.98
C LEU A 155 -4.34 14.89 -3.60
N ASN A 156 -5.23 13.94 -3.40
CA ASN A 156 -6.63 14.06 -3.75
C ASN A 156 -7.36 14.74 -2.58
N ILE A 157 -7.67 16.03 -2.69
CA ILE A 157 -8.18 16.84 -1.55
C ILE A 157 -9.65 16.48 -1.19
N SER A 158 -10.27 15.51 -1.88
CA SER A 158 -11.72 15.27 -1.80
C SER A 158 -12.23 14.42 -0.61
N THR A 159 -11.51 14.20 0.49
CA THR A 159 -12.01 13.28 1.56
C THR A 159 -11.67 13.65 3.00
N ASN A 160 -12.58 13.31 3.93
CA ASN A 160 -12.41 13.35 5.40
C ASN A 160 -11.66 12.11 5.93
N PHE A 161 -10.57 12.29 6.68
CA PHE A 161 -9.79 11.21 7.33
C PHE A 161 -9.99 11.16 8.85
N ASP A 162 -10.01 9.95 9.43
CA ASP A 162 -10.02 9.70 10.89
C ASP A 162 -8.67 9.13 11.37
N LYS A 163 -7.88 10.00 12.00
CA LYS A 163 -6.51 9.74 12.49
C LYS A 163 -6.45 8.77 13.66
N GLU A 164 -7.42 8.80 14.57
CA GLU A 164 -7.35 8.05 15.83
C GLU A 164 -7.57 6.55 15.59
N LEU A 165 -8.55 6.23 14.74
CA LEU A 165 -8.87 4.86 14.38
C LEU A 165 -7.66 4.15 13.74
N PHE A 166 -6.95 4.85 12.86
CA PHE A 166 -5.78 4.27 12.20
C PHE A 166 -4.63 3.95 13.17
N LEU A 167 -4.29 4.88 14.06
CA LEU A 167 -3.17 4.67 14.99
C LEU A 167 -3.40 3.47 15.91
N LYS A 168 -4.66 3.20 16.28
CA LYS A 168 -5.03 2.02 17.05
C LYS A 168 -4.70 0.73 16.29
N ASP A 169 -5.17 0.62 15.04
CA ASP A 169 -4.93 -0.55 14.18
C ASP A 169 -3.43 -0.82 13.95
N ALA A 170 -2.66 0.23 13.69
CA ALA A 170 -1.21 0.13 13.48
C ALA A 170 -0.47 -0.45 14.71
N ASN A 171 -0.81 0.01 15.92
CA ASN A 171 -0.16 -0.46 17.14
C ASN A 171 -0.50 -1.92 17.49
N GLU A 172 -1.67 -2.42 17.09
CA GLU A 172 -2.05 -3.82 17.31
C GLU A 172 -1.28 -4.77 16.38
N LYS A 173 -0.98 -4.32 15.15
CA LYS A 173 -0.37 -5.13 14.08
C LYS A 173 1.17 -5.14 14.11
N ILE A 174 1.83 -4.07 14.57
CA ILE A 174 3.30 -3.97 14.56
C ILE A 174 3.85 -4.24 15.97
N LYS A 175 4.49 -5.40 16.17
CA LYS A 175 5.05 -5.82 17.47
C LYS A 175 6.58 -5.83 17.46
N GLU A 176 7.20 -5.40 18.55
CA GLU A 176 8.64 -5.59 18.73
C GLU A 176 8.95 -7.07 19.04
N PRO A 177 10.07 -7.63 18.55
CA PRO A 177 10.45 -8.99 18.89
C PRO A 177 10.71 -9.10 20.39
N THR A 178 9.95 -9.95 21.07
CA THR A 178 10.17 -10.28 22.48
C THR A 178 11.34 -11.24 22.61
N TYR A 179 12.54 -10.69 22.85
CA TYR A 179 13.67 -11.48 23.30
C TYR A 179 13.45 -11.90 24.75
N THR A 180 13.05 -13.16 24.97
CA THR A 180 13.08 -13.74 26.31
C THR A 180 14.53 -13.97 26.70
N ASN A 181 15.06 -13.15 27.61
CA ASN A 181 16.38 -13.31 28.20
C ASN A 181 16.40 -14.57 29.09
N ASN A 182 16.54 -15.75 28.47
CA ASN A 182 16.69 -17.03 29.20
C ASN A 182 18.05 -17.68 29.00
N HIS A 183 19.09 -16.89 28.75
CA HIS A 183 20.47 -17.33 28.94
C HIS A 183 21.29 -16.27 29.66
N ILE A 184 21.47 -16.46 30.97
CA ILE A 184 22.64 -15.95 31.69
C ILE A 184 23.85 -16.72 31.14
N HIS A 185 24.40 -16.27 30.03
CA HIS A 185 25.75 -16.66 29.64
C HIS A 185 26.73 -15.68 30.27
N ASN A 186 27.51 -16.19 31.22
CA ASN A 186 28.74 -15.55 31.67
C ASN A 186 29.68 -15.40 30.48
N TYR A 187 29.58 -14.29 29.76
CA TYR A 187 30.56 -13.90 28.75
C TYR A 187 31.75 -13.25 29.46
N THR A 188 32.79 -14.06 29.62
CA THR A 188 34.14 -13.54 29.72
C THR A 188 34.51 -12.92 28.37
N SER A 189 34.83 -11.62 28.43
CA SER A 189 35.77 -10.86 27.60
C SER A 189 36.27 -11.48 26.26
N TYR A 190 36.05 -10.68 25.20
CA TYR A 190 36.69 -10.64 23.87
C TYR A 190 36.26 -11.60 22.74
N GLY A 191 35.87 -11.00 21.61
CA GLY A 191 35.96 -11.59 20.27
C GLY A 191 34.90 -11.09 19.29
N TYR A 192 35.23 -10.06 18.49
CA TYR A 192 34.47 -9.69 17.28
C TYR A 192 34.52 -10.87 16.28
N GLY A 193 33.38 -11.48 15.97
CA GLY A 193 33.28 -12.55 14.96
C GLY A 193 31.95 -13.31 15.00
N GLY A 194 30.89 -12.75 14.42
CA GLY A 194 29.55 -13.36 14.41
C GLY A 194 29.35 -14.32 13.25
N SER A 195 29.29 -15.63 13.55
CA SER A 195 28.67 -16.66 12.70
C SER A 195 27.24 -16.88 13.18
N TRP A 196 26.28 -16.86 12.26
CA TRP A 196 24.85 -16.95 12.54
C TRP A 196 24.42 -18.37 12.98
N PRO A 197 23.56 -18.52 14.00
CA PRO A 197 23.02 -19.81 14.39
C PRO A 197 21.87 -20.24 13.47
N LYS A 198 21.84 -21.54 13.11
CA LYS A 198 20.74 -22.13 12.33
C LYS A 198 19.47 -22.26 13.18
N PRO A 199 18.28 -21.95 12.62
CA PRO A 199 17.04 -22.01 13.37
C PRO A 199 16.58 -23.44 13.66
N ALA A 200 16.07 -23.65 14.86
CA ALA A 200 15.47 -24.91 15.31
C ALA A 200 13.98 -24.98 14.93
N ILE A 201 13.55 -26.20 14.61
CA ILE A 201 12.21 -26.58 14.16
C ILE A 201 11.21 -26.44 15.31
N ILE A 202 10.16 -25.64 15.13
CA ILE A 202 9.07 -25.46 16.11
C ILE A 202 7.86 -26.31 15.69
N SER A 203 7.38 -27.16 16.60
CA SER A 203 6.24 -28.04 16.44
C SER A 203 4.91 -27.37 16.80
N SER A 204 3.96 -27.43 15.85
CA SER A 204 2.49 -27.38 15.91
C SER A 204 1.80 -26.78 17.15
N VAL A 205 1.07 -25.68 16.92
CA VAL A 205 0.04 -25.12 17.81
C VAL A 205 -1.34 -25.64 17.35
N LYS A 206 -2.21 -25.98 18.30
CA LYS A 206 -3.59 -26.44 18.08
C LYS A 206 -4.53 -25.25 17.90
N GLU A 207 -5.43 -25.36 16.94
CA GLU A 207 -6.57 -24.47 16.71
C GLU A 207 -7.77 -24.93 17.57
N ASP A 208 -8.37 -24.03 18.33
CA ASP A 208 -9.70 -24.22 18.94
C ASP A 208 -10.65 -23.14 18.42
N ALA A 209 -11.90 -23.56 18.22
CA ALA A 209 -12.94 -22.93 17.43
C ALA A 209 -13.65 -21.76 18.12
N ASP A 210 -13.85 -20.65 17.40
CA ASP A 210 -14.79 -19.58 17.76
C ASP A 210 -15.41 -18.87 16.53
N ASP A 211 -15.67 -19.62 15.46
CA ASP A 211 -16.13 -19.11 14.15
C ASP A 211 -17.63 -18.72 14.12
N LEU A 212 -18.43 -19.23 15.06
CA LEU A 212 -19.88 -19.03 15.13
C LEU A 212 -20.30 -17.61 15.60
N SER A 213 -19.37 -16.81 16.10
CA SER A 213 -19.65 -15.45 16.60
C SER A 213 -19.75 -14.42 15.46
N LEU A 214 -18.98 -14.61 14.38
CA LEU A 214 -18.89 -13.68 13.25
C LEU A 214 -20.12 -13.76 12.33
N GLU A 215 -20.64 -14.96 12.06
CA GLU A 215 -21.82 -15.13 11.21
C GLU A 215 -23.07 -14.46 11.81
N ASN A 216 -23.20 -14.46 13.13
CA ASN A 216 -24.31 -13.80 13.82
C ASN A 216 -24.22 -12.27 13.75
N GLN A 217 -23.00 -11.71 13.77
CA GLN A 217 -22.78 -10.27 13.62
C GLN A 217 -23.09 -9.81 12.19
N LEU A 218 -22.69 -10.58 11.18
CA LEU A 218 -22.96 -10.28 9.78
C LEU A 218 -24.47 -10.24 9.49
N LYS A 219 -25.21 -11.23 9.98
CA LYS A 219 -26.67 -11.31 9.77
C LYS A 219 -27.43 -10.13 10.38
N SER A 220 -27.00 -9.65 11.55
CA SER A 220 -27.63 -8.48 12.19
C SER A 220 -27.45 -7.20 11.37
N LEU A 221 -26.30 -7.04 10.69
CA LEU A 221 -26.01 -5.87 9.87
C LEU A 221 -26.84 -5.85 8.58
N GLU A 222 -27.06 -7.01 7.95
CA GLU A 222 -27.89 -7.13 6.75
C GLU A 222 -29.37 -6.76 7.02
N ASP A 223 -29.88 -7.16 8.18
CA ASP A 223 -31.25 -6.84 8.60
C ASP A 223 -31.46 -5.32 8.80
N ASP A 224 -30.47 -4.64 9.38
CA ASP A 224 -30.55 -3.19 9.61
C ASP A 224 -30.40 -2.37 8.32
N TYR A 225 -29.56 -2.81 7.39
CA TYR A 225 -29.44 -2.17 6.08
C TYR A 225 -30.76 -2.24 5.28
N THR A 226 -31.43 -3.40 5.32
CA THR A 226 -32.71 -3.61 4.63
C THR A 226 -33.81 -2.70 5.17
N LYS A 227 -33.85 -2.44 6.49
CA LYS A 227 -34.81 -1.49 7.09
C LYS A 227 -34.59 -0.07 6.60
N ILE A 228 -33.33 0.36 6.46
CA ILE A 228 -33.00 1.70 6.00
C ILE A 228 -33.47 1.90 4.55
N LEU A 229 -33.20 0.94 3.67
CA LEU A 229 -33.63 1.02 2.27
C LEU A 229 -35.15 1.11 2.12
N ASN A 230 -35.90 0.33 2.91
CA ASN A 230 -37.37 0.37 2.87
C ASN A 230 -37.94 1.70 3.37
N ASN A 231 -37.27 2.37 4.31
CA ASN A 231 -37.69 3.70 4.78
C ASN A 231 -37.38 4.81 3.76
N VAL A 232 -36.37 4.63 2.90
CA VAL A 232 -36.03 5.61 1.85
C VAL A 232 -36.98 5.50 0.66
N SER A 233 -37.49 4.30 0.34
CA SER A 233 -38.44 4.11 -0.77
C SER A 233 -39.83 4.73 -0.53
N ASP A 234 -40.19 5.01 0.73
CA ASP A 234 -41.45 5.66 1.08
C ASP A 234 -41.38 7.20 1.05
N LEU A 235 -40.20 7.77 0.82
CA LEU A 235 -40.05 9.20 0.54
C LEU A 235 -40.40 9.46 -0.93
N THR A 236 -41.70 9.60 -1.21
CA THR A 236 -42.18 10.20 -2.47
C THR A 236 -41.54 11.58 -2.62
N ILE A 237 -40.69 11.71 -3.63
CA ILE A 237 -40.12 12.98 -4.08
C ILE A 237 -41.32 13.88 -4.44
N VAL A 238 -41.51 14.92 -3.65
CA VAL A 238 -42.47 15.98 -3.96
C VAL A 238 -41.78 16.87 -4.99
N ASP A 239 -42.12 16.69 -6.27
CA ASP A 239 -41.64 17.49 -7.41
C ASP A 239 -42.23 18.91 -7.40
N ASP A 240 -42.10 19.63 -6.29
CA ASP A 240 -42.53 21.02 -6.16
C ASP A 240 -41.43 21.84 -5.47
N ILE A 241 -40.59 22.51 -6.27
CA ILE A 241 -39.91 23.81 -6.02
C ILE A 241 -39.24 24.14 -7.37
N VAL A 242 -39.92 24.87 -8.27
CA VAL A 242 -40.05 26.33 -8.35
C VAL A 242 -38.75 27.00 -8.80
N ASP A 243 -38.85 27.56 -10.01
CA ASP A 243 -37.95 28.53 -10.62
C ASP A 243 -37.40 29.54 -9.60
N SER A 244 -36.12 29.44 -9.27
CA SER A 244 -35.36 30.53 -8.67
C SER A 244 -34.14 30.82 -9.52
N GLU A 245 -34.27 31.92 -10.26
CA GLU A 245 -33.26 32.79 -10.85
C GLU A 245 -31.80 32.35 -10.75
N ASN A 246 -31.22 32.08 -11.91
CA ASN A 246 -29.78 32.03 -12.17
C ASN A 246 -29.14 33.38 -11.80
N ASP A 247 -28.63 33.50 -10.58
CA ASP A 247 -27.55 34.43 -10.29
C ASP A 247 -26.23 33.77 -10.69
N SER A 248 -25.72 34.18 -11.84
CA SER A 248 -24.40 33.83 -12.34
C SER A 248 -23.33 34.31 -11.35
N ILE A 249 -22.74 33.39 -10.61
CA ILE A 249 -21.45 33.62 -9.95
C ILE A 249 -20.45 33.91 -11.07
N GLY A 250 -19.98 35.15 -11.14
CA GLY A 250 -19.02 35.58 -12.14
C GLY A 250 -17.72 34.80 -12.02
N GLU A 251 -17.15 34.40 -13.15
CA GLU A 251 -15.88 33.67 -13.25
C GLU A 251 -14.70 34.41 -12.57
N GLU A 252 -14.87 35.69 -12.22
CA GLU A 252 -13.85 36.53 -11.56
C GLU A 252 -13.54 36.11 -10.11
N ASP A 253 -14.49 35.50 -9.37
CA ASP A 253 -14.28 35.15 -7.96
C ASP A 253 -13.43 33.87 -7.75
N ILE A 254 -13.35 33.01 -8.77
CA ILE A 254 -12.59 31.75 -8.70
C ILE A 254 -11.09 32.01 -8.86
N ASP A 255 -10.70 32.95 -9.71
CA ASP A 255 -9.29 33.27 -9.98
C ASP A 255 -8.62 33.98 -8.80
N GLU A 256 -9.37 34.78 -8.03
CA GLU A 256 -8.85 35.43 -6.82
C GLU A 256 -8.57 34.41 -5.70
N TYR A 257 -9.47 33.44 -5.51
CA TYR A 257 -9.29 32.37 -4.53
C TYR A 257 -8.11 31.43 -4.86
N LEU A 258 -7.90 31.13 -6.14
CA LEU A 258 -6.78 30.28 -6.58
C LEU A 258 -5.41 30.97 -6.39
N LYS A 259 -5.36 32.31 -6.53
CA LYS A 259 -4.16 33.12 -6.26
C LYS A 259 -3.78 33.17 -4.79
N GLU A 260 -4.75 33.34 -3.88
CA GLU A 260 -4.48 33.32 -2.44
C GLU A 260 -3.91 31.97 -1.96
N CYS A 261 -4.30 30.87 -2.63
CA CYS A 261 -3.83 29.53 -2.32
C CYS A 261 -2.49 29.15 -2.97
N GLY A 262 -1.83 30.07 -3.68
CA GLY A 262 -0.51 29.84 -4.29
C GLY A 262 -0.50 28.97 -5.54
N TYR A 263 -1.63 28.86 -6.25
CA TYR A 263 -1.72 28.14 -7.51
C TYR A 263 -1.62 29.11 -8.70
N GLU A 264 -0.72 28.84 -9.65
CA GLU A 264 -0.67 29.55 -10.92
C GLU A 264 -1.80 29.04 -11.83
N SER A 265 -2.67 29.93 -12.29
CA SER A 265 -3.76 29.58 -13.21
C SER A 265 -3.17 29.15 -14.56
N MET A 266 -3.49 27.92 -14.98
CA MET A 266 -3.07 27.37 -16.25
C MET A 266 -4.17 27.64 -17.28
N VAL A 267 -4.01 28.70 -18.08
CA VAL A 267 -4.91 29.03 -19.18
C VAL A 267 -4.84 27.92 -20.23
N ILE A 268 -5.91 27.13 -20.35
CA ILE A 268 -6.06 26.16 -21.44
C ILE A 268 -6.56 26.94 -22.65
N GLY A 269 -5.64 27.33 -23.54
CA GLY A 269 -5.98 27.94 -24.82
C GLY A 269 -6.71 26.95 -25.73
N GLY A 270 -7.88 27.35 -26.22
CA GLY A 270 -8.60 26.71 -27.32
C GLY A 270 -8.05 27.10 -28.69
#